data_AF-A0A967M5N4-F1
#
_entry.id   AF-A0A967M5N4-F1
#
_cell.length_a   1.000
_cell.length_b   1.000
_cell.length_c   1.000
_cell.angle_alpha   90.00
_cell.angle_beta   90.00
_cell.angle_gamma   90.00
#
_symmetry.space_group_name_H-M   'P 1'
#
loop_
_entity.id
_entity.type
_entity.pdbx_description
1 polymer ?
#
loop_
_entity_poly.entity_id
_entity_poly.type
_entity_poly.pdbx_seq_one_letter_code
_entity_poly.pdbx_strand_id
1 'polypeptide(L)'
;MARKLLNIKLELDRVKCHDEGDGWGNAEPYLWTVFFKVDGYTVTVSDSLTLEGEATIKTTPGSHGNLGDTDVDAGDTVTIPAAIGHWDTYLSPIPVAEPFNIFQEDVGGVIGVVAVLMEEDNVSDDGAEAGHQALNNAVRAAINQIVSNLSFTNQEITDEDIDNVTGSIESTVKDAITNQQNFFE
;
A
#
# COMPACT_ATOMS: atom_id res chain seq x y z
N MET A 1 11.58 9.08 -28.75
CA MET A 1 11.20 7.66 -28.93
C MET A 1 10.00 7.35 -28.05
N ALA A 2 9.15 6.39 -28.39
CA ALA A 2 8.07 5.97 -27.49
C ALA A 2 8.67 5.24 -26.27
N ARG A 3 8.21 5.58 -25.06
CA ARG A 3 8.66 4.92 -23.82
C ARG A 3 8.23 3.47 -23.82
N LYS A 4 9.14 2.57 -23.43
CA LYS A 4 8.83 1.14 -23.29
C LYS A 4 8.13 0.90 -21.96
N LEU A 5 6.91 0.39 -22.02
CA LEU A 5 6.15 0.00 -20.83
C LEU A 5 6.61 -1.38 -20.35
N LEU A 6 6.61 -1.58 -19.03
CA LEU A 6 6.70 -2.90 -18.43
C LEU A 6 5.29 -3.38 -18.08
N ASN A 7 4.95 -4.61 -18.46
CA ASN A 7 3.76 -5.28 -17.98
C ASN A 7 4.10 -5.95 -16.63
N ILE A 8 3.39 -5.58 -15.58
CA ILE A 8 3.66 -6.02 -14.22
C ILE A 8 2.45 -6.77 -13.67
N LYS A 9 2.72 -7.94 -13.07
CA LYS A 9 1.81 -8.67 -12.21
C LYS A 9 2.39 -8.66 -10.79
N LEU A 10 1.66 -8.07 -9.84
CA LEU A 10 1.92 -8.22 -8.41
C LEU A 10 0.91 -9.20 -7.81
N GLU A 11 1.40 -10.17 -7.05
CA GLU A 11 0.59 -11.26 -6.51
C GLU A 11 1.08 -11.63 -5.11
N LEU A 12 0.20 -11.45 -4.13
CA LEU A 12 0.26 -12.09 -2.83
C LEU A 12 -0.58 -13.37 -2.93
N ASP A 13 0.06 -14.53 -2.83
CA ASP A 13 -0.57 -15.83 -3.08
C ASP A 13 -1.14 -16.46 -1.80
N ARG A 14 -0.37 -16.44 -0.70
CA ARG A 14 -0.64 -17.25 0.48
C ARG A 14 -0.23 -16.56 1.78
N VAL A 15 -1.01 -16.80 2.83
CA VAL A 15 -0.63 -16.59 4.23
C VAL A 15 -0.31 -17.96 4.82
N LYS A 16 0.84 -18.10 5.47
CA LYS A 16 1.22 -19.31 6.18
C LYS A 16 1.18 -19.05 7.68
N CYS A 17 0.30 -19.75 8.39
CA CYS A 17 0.25 -19.68 9.83
C CYS A 17 1.41 -20.51 10.42
N HIS A 18 2.27 -19.85 11.18
CA HIS A 18 3.39 -20.50 11.87
C HIS A 18 3.07 -20.80 13.32
N ASP A 19 2.29 -19.92 13.94
CA ASP A 19 1.81 -19.95 15.32
C ASP A 19 0.52 -19.12 15.33
N GLU A 20 -0.48 -19.55 16.09
CA GLU A 20 -1.78 -18.85 16.18
C GLU A 20 -1.77 -17.88 17.36
N GLY A 21 -2.41 -16.72 17.17
CA GLY A 21 -2.49 -15.67 18.20
C GLY A 21 -3.45 -16.00 19.35
N ASP A 22 -4.33 -16.98 19.14
CA ASP A 22 -5.37 -17.35 20.08
C ASP A 22 -4.92 -18.43 21.05
N GLY A 23 -5.12 -18.17 22.35
CA GLY A 23 -4.85 -19.18 23.37
C GLY A 23 -5.86 -20.32 23.32
N TRP A 24 -7.15 -19.99 23.31
CA TRP A 24 -8.28 -20.94 23.23
C TRP A 24 -9.24 -20.46 22.13
N GLY A 25 -9.26 -21.14 21.00
CA GLY A 25 -10.02 -20.74 19.81
C GLY A 25 -9.17 -20.94 18.57
N ASN A 26 -9.71 -20.55 17.42
CA ASN A 26 -9.02 -20.61 16.14
C ASN A 26 -8.90 -19.17 15.63
N ALA A 27 -7.78 -18.84 14.98
CA ALA A 27 -7.54 -17.48 14.50
C ALA A 27 -8.50 -17.14 13.35
N GLU A 28 -8.96 -15.89 13.35
CA GLU A 28 -9.84 -15.31 12.34
C GLU A 28 -9.07 -14.17 11.63
N PRO A 29 -8.08 -14.49 10.78
CA PRO A 29 -7.27 -13.44 10.18
C PRO A 29 -7.99 -12.77 9.02
N TYR A 30 -7.73 -11.47 8.85
CA TYR A 30 -8.07 -10.73 7.64
C TYR A 30 -6.89 -9.87 7.19
N LEU A 31 -6.86 -9.57 5.89
CA LEU A 31 -5.71 -8.95 5.23
C LEU A 31 -6.08 -7.64 4.55
N TRP A 32 -5.47 -6.54 4.96
CA TRP A 32 -5.51 -5.28 4.21
C TRP A 32 -4.37 -5.19 3.22
N THR A 33 -4.67 -4.69 2.03
CA THR A 33 -3.69 -4.50 0.96
C THR A 33 -3.89 -3.16 0.27
N VAL A 34 -2.82 -2.37 0.23
CA VAL A 34 -2.78 -1.12 -0.52
C VAL A 34 -1.68 -1.21 -1.55
N PHE A 35 -2.06 -1.44 -2.80
CA PHE A 35 -1.12 -1.46 -3.91
C PHE A 35 -0.87 -0.05 -4.40
N PHE A 36 0.37 0.23 -4.81
CA PHE A 36 0.72 1.55 -5.33
C PHE A 36 1.76 1.49 -6.45
N LYS A 37 1.75 2.50 -7.31
CA LYS A 37 2.85 2.78 -8.24
C LYS A 37 3.14 4.26 -8.35
N VAL A 38 4.41 4.58 -8.58
CA VAL A 38 4.94 5.91 -8.89
C VAL A 38 5.60 5.79 -10.25
N ASP A 39 4.95 6.32 -11.30
CA ASP A 39 5.40 6.07 -12.67
C ASP A 39 5.02 7.21 -13.63
N GLY A 40 5.53 7.13 -14.85
CA GLY A 40 5.42 8.21 -15.84
C GLY A 40 4.02 8.51 -16.38
N TYR A 41 2.98 7.82 -15.91
CA TYR A 41 1.60 8.22 -16.20
C TYR A 41 1.13 9.39 -15.33
N THR A 42 1.63 9.47 -14.09
CA THR A 42 1.17 10.44 -13.09
C THR A 42 2.29 11.28 -12.50
N VAL A 43 3.57 10.92 -12.72
CA VAL A 43 4.75 11.60 -12.18
C VAL A 43 5.71 12.01 -13.29
N THR A 44 6.37 13.15 -13.13
CA THR A 44 7.45 13.65 -14.00
C THR A 44 8.60 14.19 -13.16
N VAL A 45 9.83 14.21 -13.70
CA VAL A 45 10.90 15.06 -13.18
C VAL A 45 10.71 16.45 -13.79
N SER A 46 10.53 17.47 -12.95
CA SER A 46 10.31 18.85 -13.38
C SER A 46 11.59 19.56 -13.81
N ASP A 47 11.47 20.83 -14.23
CA ASP A 47 12.61 21.69 -14.55
C ASP A 47 13.44 22.09 -13.31
N SER A 48 12.89 21.99 -12.11
CA SER A 48 13.63 22.07 -10.84
C SER A 48 14.35 20.78 -10.46
N LEU A 49 14.35 19.76 -11.32
CA LEU A 49 14.96 18.44 -11.09
C LEU A 49 14.41 17.73 -9.84
N THR A 50 13.13 17.96 -9.56
CA THR A 50 12.35 17.33 -8.49
C THR A 50 11.27 16.44 -9.09
N LEU A 51 10.79 15.43 -8.36
CA LEU A 51 9.60 14.70 -8.79
C LEU A 51 8.34 15.54 -8.53
N GLU A 52 7.44 15.57 -9.51
CA GLU A 52 6.13 16.21 -9.42
C GLU A 52 5.04 15.24 -9.87
N GLY A 53 3.92 15.22 -9.14
CA GLY A 53 2.78 14.36 -9.42
C GLY A 53 2.36 13.54 -8.21
N GLU A 54 1.43 12.61 -8.42
CA GLU A 54 0.90 11.76 -7.37
C GLU A 54 1.04 10.29 -7.73
N ALA A 55 1.19 9.44 -6.72
CA ALA A 55 1.16 8.00 -6.88
C ALA A 55 -0.24 7.52 -7.29
N THR A 56 -0.27 6.47 -8.11
CA THR A 56 -1.50 5.72 -8.33
C THR A 56 -1.68 4.72 -7.19
N ILE A 57 -2.83 4.77 -6.52
CA ILE A 57 -3.20 3.83 -5.46
C ILE A 57 -4.32 2.92 -5.94
N LYS A 58 -4.16 1.61 -5.77
CA LYS A 58 -5.23 0.61 -5.93
C LYS A 58 -5.62 0.11 -4.55
N THR A 59 -6.83 0.48 -4.16
CA THR A 59 -7.48 0.00 -2.93
C THR A 59 -8.14 -1.35 -3.19
N THR A 60 -8.39 -2.10 -2.12
CA THR A 60 -9.07 -3.40 -2.14
C THR A 60 -10.19 -3.42 -1.09
N PRO A 61 -11.00 -4.48 -0.97
CA PRO A 61 -11.89 -4.66 0.19
C PRO A 61 -11.13 -4.83 1.52
N GLY A 62 -11.63 -4.23 2.61
CA GLY A 62 -10.97 -4.26 3.92
C GLY A 62 -11.72 -4.95 5.06
N SER A 63 -13.01 -5.23 4.91
CA SER A 63 -13.75 -5.92 5.98
C SER A 63 -13.21 -7.33 6.28
N HIS A 64 -13.62 -7.84 7.44
CA HIS A 64 -13.45 -9.20 7.91
C HIS A 64 -13.87 -10.28 6.90
N GLY A 65 -13.42 -11.52 7.12
CA GLY A 65 -13.68 -12.65 6.24
C GLY A 65 -13.10 -12.53 4.82
N ASN A 66 -12.25 -11.53 4.53
CA ASN A 66 -11.73 -11.29 3.17
C ASN A 66 -10.69 -12.33 2.70
N LEU A 67 -10.22 -13.19 3.60
CA LEU A 67 -9.42 -14.37 3.28
C LEU A 67 -10.28 -15.63 3.03
N GLY A 68 -11.57 -15.59 3.38
CA GLY A 68 -12.51 -16.70 3.17
C GLY A 68 -12.30 -17.90 4.10
N ASP A 69 -11.37 -17.80 5.05
CA ASP A 69 -11.09 -18.78 6.09
C ASP A 69 -11.08 -18.04 7.43
N THR A 70 -11.85 -18.55 8.39
CA THR A 70 -12.05 -17.97 9.74
C THR A 70 -11.65 -18.98 10.82
N ASP A 71 -10.87 -19.99 10.44
CA ASP A 71 -10.49 -21.10 11.30
C ASP A 71 -9.06 -21.53 10.94
N VAL A 72 -8.09 -20.68 11.32
CA VAL A 72 -6.69 -20.83 10.89
C VAL A 72 -5.83 -21.30 12.05
N ASP A 73 -5.37 -22.55 11.97
CA ASP A 73 -4.51 -23.15 13.00
C ASP A 73 -3.02 -23.02 12.65
N ALA A 74 -2.17 -23.19 13.66
CA ALA A 74 -0.72 -23.32 13.45
C ALA A 74 -0.36 -24.43 12.43
N GLY A 75 0.28 -24.03 11.32
CA GLY A 75 0.66 -24.92 10.23
C GLY A 75 -0.21 -24.79 8.98
N ASP A 76 -1.35 -24.12 9.08
CA ASP A 76 -2.26 -23.92 7.96
C ASP A 76 -1.71 -22.95 6.91
N THR A 77 -2.29 -23.04 5.72
CA THR A 77 -1.96 -22.14 4.60
C THR A 77 -3.26 -21.66 3.97
N VAL A 78 -3.53 -20.37 4.15
CA VAL A 78 -4.69 -19.70 3.59
C VAL A 78 -4.33 -19.11 2.25
N THR A 79 -5.17 -19.36 1.24
CA THR A 79 -4.98 -18.78 -0.10
C THR A 79 -5.52 -17.35 -0.08
N ILE A 80 -4.74 -16.39 -0.57
CA ILE A 80 -5.16 -14.99 -0.65
C ILE A 80 -6.03 -14.82 -1.89
N PRO A 81 -7.29 -14.37 -1.77
CA PRO A 81 -8.16 -14.15 -2.92
C PRO A 81 -7.61 -13.04 -3.83
N ALA A 82 -7.74 -13.21 -5.15
CA ALA A 82 -7.24 -12.24 -6.14
C ALA A 82 -7.81 -10.81 -5.93
N ALA A 83 -9.00 -10.68 -5.35
CA ALA A 83 -9.61 -9.38 -5.04
C ALA A 83 -8.74 -8.50 -4.12
N ILE A 84 -7.98 -9.13 -3.22
CA ILE A 84 -7.07 -8.47 -2.27
C ILE A 84 -5.60 -8.80 -2.54
N GLY A 85 -5.29 -9.90 -3.22
CA GLY A 85 -3.91 -10.34 -3.45
C GLY A 85 -3.29 -9.92 -4.79
N HIS A 86 -4.08 -9.47 -5.77
CA HIS A 86 -3.61 -9.37 -7.16
C HIS A 86 -3.71 -7.97 -7.76
N TRP A 87 -2.69 -7.54 -8.51
CA TRP A 87 -2.75 -6.38 -9.39
C TRP A 87 -1.97 -6.59 -10.70
N ASP A 88 -2.70 -6.57 -11.83
CA ASP A 88 -2.10 -6.39 -13.16
C ASP A 88 -2.08 -4.91 -13.53
N THR A 89 -0.92 -4.41 -13.97
CA THR A 89 -0.76 -3.01 -14.38
C THR A 89 0.40 -2.83 -15.35
N TYR A 90 0.54 -1.60 -15.85
CA TYR A 90 1.71 -1.18 -16.60
C TYR A 90 2.54 -0.22 -15.77
N LEU A 91 3.86 -0.34 -15.88
CA LEU A 91 4.81 0.61 -15.32
C LEU A 91 5.46 1.40 -16.46
N SER A 92 5.28 2.72 -16.45
CA SER A 92 5.90 3.64 -17.41
C SER A 92 7.14 4.30 -16.80
N PRO A 93 8.26 4.42 -17.54
CA PRO A 93 9.36 5.30 -17.16
C PRO A 93 8.87 6.72 -16.89
N ILE A 94 9.38 7.35 -15.83
CA ILE A 94 9.06 8.71 -15.40
C ILE A 94 9.80 9.68 -16.34
N PRO A 95 9.06 10.54 -17.08
CA PRO A 95 9.66 11.52 -17.99
C PRO A 95 10.59 12.50 -17.27
N VAL A 96 11.73 12.82 -17.89
CA VAL A 96 12.50 14.02 -17.54
C VAL A 96 12.03 15.20 -18.40
N ALA A 97 11.77 16.35 -17.78
CA ALA A 97 11.36 17.56 -18.50
C ALA A 97 12.48 18.13 -19.37
N GLU A 98 12.10 18.79 -20.46
CA GLU A 98 13.00 19.62 -21.27
C GLU A 98 13.51 20.81 -20.44
N PRO A 99 14.77 21.25 -20.61
CA PRO A 99 15.75 20.76 -21.57
C PRO A 99 16.63 19.62 -21.02
N PHE A 100 16.33 19.07 -19.84
CA PHE A 100 17.24 18.14 -19.14
C PHE A 100 17.24 16.73 -19.72
N ASN A 101 16.19 16.35 -20.43
CA ASN A 101 16.05 15.04 -21.10
C ASN A 101 17.09 14.77 -22.20
N ILE A 102 17.88 15.76 -22.63
CA ILE A 102 19.02 15.55 -23.54
C ILE A 102 20.29 15.10 -22.80
N PHE A 103 20.34 15.31 -21.47
CA PHE A 103 21.48 14.97 -20.61
C PHE A 103 21.17 13.81 -19.66
N GLN A 104 19.88 13.56 -19.39
CA GLN A 104 19.42 12.57 -18.44
C GLN A 104 18.30 11.73 -19.07
N GLU A 105 18.42 10.40 -18.96
CA GLU A 105 17.36 9.49 -19.39
C GLU A 105 16.14 9.56 -18.45
N ASP A 106 14.99 9.10 -18.94
CA ASP A 106 13.80 8.92 -18.11
C ASP A 106 14.12 8.06 -16.87
N VAL A 107 13.51 8.39 -15.73
CA VAL A 107 13.75 7.70 -14.45
C VAL A 107 12.88 6.44 -14.38
N GLY A 108 13.37 5.39 -13.71
CA GLY A 108 12.58 4.19 -13.47
C GLY A 108 11.36 4.47 -12.59
N GLY A 109 10.19 3.94 -12.98
CA GLY A 109 9.03 3.90 -12.09
C GLY A 109 9.20 2.84 -10.98
N VAL A 110 8.43 2.97 -9.91
CA VAL A 110 8.39 2.04 -8.77
C VAL A 110 6.97 1.54 -8.56
N ILE A 111 6.84 0.29 -8.11
CA ILE A 111 5.56 -0.34 -7.77
C ILE A 111 5.74 -1.18 -6.50
N GLY A 112 4.73 -1.20 -5.64
CA GLY A 112 4.77 -1.92 -4.38
C GLY A 112 3.40 -2.19 -3.79
N VAL A 113 3.40 -2.79 -2.60
CA VAL A 113 2.22 -3.13 -1.81
C VAL A 113 2.51 -2.93 -0.32
N VAL A 114 1.58 -2.33 0.39
CA VAL A 114 1.50 -2.37 1.86
C VAL A 114 0.52 -3.47 2.22
N ALA A 115 0.93 -4.40 3.08
CA ALA A 115 0.10 -5.52 3.52
C ALA A 115 0.04 -5.54 5.05
N VAL A 116 -1.17 -5.63 5.62
CA VAL A 116 -1.40 -5.67 7.07
C VAL A 116 -2.30 -6.85 7.37
N LEU A 117 -1.76 -7.86 8.05
CA LEU A 117 -2.49 -9.05 8.51
C LEU A 117 -2.89 -8.83 9.97
N MET A 118 -4.16 -9.01 10.29
CA MET A 118 -4.74 -8.75 11.62
C MET A 118 -5.75 -9.83 11.99
N GLU A 119 -6.05 -9.95 13.28
CA GLU A 119 -7.12 -10.78 13.84
C GLU A 119 -8.41 -9.95 14.04
N GLU A 120 -9.57 -10.56 13.83
CA GLU A 120 -10.89 -9.89 13.94
C GLU A 120 -11.18 -9.35 15.36
N ASP A 121 -10.90 -10.14 16.40
CA ASP A 121 -10.99 -9.77 17.83
C ASP A 121 -12.21 -8.86 18.19
N ASN A 122 -11.95 -7.65 18.70
CA ASN A 122 -12.95 -6.70 19.20
C ASN A 122 -13.24 -5.57 18.19
N VAL A 123 -12.89 -5.76 16.92
CA VAL A 123 -13.16 -4.80 15.85
C VAL A 123 -14.42 -5.25 15.12
N SER A 124 -15.34 -4.33 14.81
CA SER A 124 -16.51 -4.66 13.99
C SER A 124 -16.15 -4.61 12.51
N ASP A 125 -16.93 -5.27 11.65
CA ASP A 125 -16.79 -5.17 10.18
C ASP A 125 -16.72 -3.72 9.68
N ASP A 126 -17.59 -2.86 10.24
CA ASP A 126 -17.63 -1.43 9.93
C ASP A 126 -16.37 -0.70 10.43
N GLY A 127 -15.88 -1.05 11.62
CA GLY A 127 -14.63 -0.52 12.19
C GLY A 127 -13.42 -0.92 11.34
N ALA A 128 -13.35 -2.18 10.93
CA ALA A 128 -12.30 -2.69 10.04
C ALA A 128 -12.34 -1.96 8.68
N GLU A 129 -13.50 -1.81 8.05
CA GLU A 129 -13.60 -1.10 6.79
C GLU A 129 -13.25 0.39 6.93
N ALA A 130 -13.66 1.06 8.01
CA ALA A 130 -13.27 2.44 8.29
C ALA A 130 -11.75 2.59 8.48
N GLY A 131 -11.13 1.68 9.25
CA GLY A 131 -9.69 1.59 9.41
C GLY A 131 -8.97 1.36 8.08
N HIS A 132 -9.51 0.49 7.22
CA HIS A 132 -8.94 0.24 5.91
C HIS A 132 -9.01 1.47 4.99
N GLN A 133 -10.13 2.19 4.98
CA GLN A 133 -10.27 3.43 4.22
C GLN A 133 -9.29 4.50 4.71
N ALA A 134 -9.09 4.59 6.02
CA ALA A 134 -8.07 5.45 6.61
C ALA A 134 -6.65 5.03 6.19
N LEU A 135 -6.34 3.73 6.21
CA LEU A 135 -5.07 3.19 5.72
C LEU A 135 -4.83 3.58 4.25
N ASN A 136 -5.81 3.34 3.38
CA ASN A 136 -5.72 3.68 1.95
C ASN A 136 -5.37 5.16 1.72
N ASN A 137 -6.01 6.06 2.47
CA ASN A 137 -5.78 7.49 2.36
C ASN A 137 -4.43 7.91 2.97
N ALA A 138 -4.05 7.34 4.10
CA ALA A 138 -2.80 7.63 4.78
C ALA A 138 -1.59 7.14 3.96
N VAL A 139 -1.67 5.94 3.37
CA VAL A 139 -0.65 5.42 2.44
C VAL A 139 -0.52 6.31 1.20
N ARG A 140 -1.63 6.79 0.63
CA ARG A 140 -1.59 7.77 -0.48
C ARG A 140 -0.82 9.02 -0.08
N ALA A 141 -1.17 9.62 1.06
CA ALA A 141 -0.55 10.84 1.55
C ALA A 141 0.95 10.63 1.83
N ALA A 142 1.31 9.53 2.48
CA ALA A 142 2.68 9.14 2.77
C ALA A 142 3.54 9.01 1.52
N ILE A 143 3.06 8.26 0.52
CA ILE A 143 3.81 8.07 -0.73
C ILE A 143 3.95 9.41 -1.47
N ASN A 144 2.89 10.21 -1.54
CA ASN A 144 2.95 11.53 -2.20
C ASN A 144 3.91 12.49 -1.49
N GLN A 145 3.97 12.43 -0.15
CA GLN A 145 4.95 13.19 0.64
C GLN A 145 6.38 12.76 0.30
N ILE A 146 6.65 11.45 0.26
CA ILE A 146 7.97 10.93 -0.14
C ILE A 146 8.32 11.38 -1.57
N VAL A 147 7.40 11.23 -2.52
CA VAL A 147 7.60 11.67 -3.92
C VAL A 147 7.98 13.16 -3.97
N SER A 148 7.30 14.02 -3.20
CA SER A 148 7.58 15.47 -3.19
C SER A 148 8.95 15.85 -2.61
N ASN A 149 9.56 14.97 -1.81
CA ASN A 149 10.89 15.18 -1.21
C ASN A 149 12.03 14.64 -2.07
N LEU A 150 11.72 13.83 -3.10
CA LEU A 150 12.72 13.25 -3.98
C LEU A 150 13.15 14.23 -5.08
N SER A 151 14.46 14.34 -5.24
CA SER A 151 15.09 15.22 -6.20
C SER A 151 16.38 14.62 -6.73
N PHE A 152 16.97 15.26 -7.75
CA PHE A 152 18.27 14.84 -8.26
C PHE A 152 19.37 14.82 -7.19
N THR A 153 19.28 15.65 -6.16
CA THR A 153 20.23 15.70 -5.03
C THR A 153 19.78 14.92 -3.80
N ASN A 154 18.55 14.40 -3.80
CA ASN A 154 17.97 13.60 -2.73
C ASN A 154 17.22 12.41 -3.35
N GLN A 155 17.96 11.36 -3.69
CA GLN A 155 17.43 10.20 -4.43
C GLN A 155 17.15 8.99 -3.53
N GLU A 156 17.63 9.02 -2.29
CA GLU A 156 17.52 7.92 -1.35
C GLU A 156 16.34 8.17 -0.41
N ILE A 157 15.52 7.14 -0.21
CA ILE A 157 14.50 7.11 0.84
C ILE A 157 15.18 6.57 2.09
N THR A 158 15.19 7.34 3.17
CA THR A 158 15.84 6.95 4.41
C THR A 158 14.88 6.20 5.33
N ASP A 159 15.42 5.46 6.32
CA ASP A 159 14.60 4.83 7.36
C ASP A 159 13.79 5.89 8.14
N GLU A 160 14.35 7.09 8.33
CA GLU A 160 13.65 8.21 8.97
C GLU A 160 12.44 8.69 8.14
N ASP A 161 12.55 8.73 6.81
CA ASP A 161 11.41 9.05 5.93
C ASP A 161 10.28 8.03 6.09
N ILE A 162 10.63 6.74 6.21
CA ILE A 162 9.69 5.64 6.38
C ILE A 162 9.04 5.69 7.77
N ASP A 163 9.82 5.90 8.82
CA ASP A 163 9.32 5.97 10.21
C ASP A 163 8.35 7.14 10.39
N ASN A 164 8.69 8.30 9.82
CA ASN A 164 7.87 9.51 9.90
C ASN A 164 6.47 9.31 9.30
N VAL A 165 6.36 8.59 8.19
CA VAL A 165 5.05 8.31 7.58
C VAL A 165 4.33 7.14 8.25
N THR A 166 5.05 6.14 8.74
CA THR A 166 4.47 4.93 9.34
C THR A 166 3.76 5.23 10.65
N GLY A 167 4.37 6.00 11.54
CA GLY A 167 3.72 6.39 12.81
C GLY A 167 2.45 7.21 12.60
N SER A 168 2.42 8.09 11.57
CA SER A 168 1.22 8.85 11.23
C SER A 168 0.11 7.97 10.66
N ILE A 169 0.46 6.94 9.88
CA ILE A 169 -0.51 5.97 9.34
C ILE A 169 -1.17 5.21 10.49
N GLU A 170 -0.40 4.66 11.43
CA GLU A 170 -0.92 3.88 12.55
C GLU A 170 -1.93 4.68 13.38
N SER A 171 -1.58 5.93 13.75
CA SER A 171 -2.49 6.81 14.49
C SER A 171 -3.78 7.08 13.72
N THR A 172 -3.68 7.38 12.43
CA THR A 172 -4.84 7.70 11.57
C THR A 172 -5.80 6.51 11.46
N VAL A 173 -5.26 5.30 11.31
CA VAL A 173 -6.03 4.06 11.25
C VAL A 173 -6.74 3.80 12.57
N LYS A 174 -6.01 3.88 13.70
CA LYS A 174 -6.57 3.66 15.03
C LYS A 174 -7.70 4.63 15.38
N ASP A 175 -7.53 5.90 15.03
CA ASP A 175 -8.55 6.92 15.24
C ASP A 175 -9.80 6.64 14.42
N ALA A 176 -9.65 6.21 13.16
CA ALA A 176 -10.78 5.86 12.30
C ALA A 176 -11.59 4.67 12.85
N ILE A 177 -10.92 3.61 13.29
CA ILE A 177 -11.56 2.44 13.91
C ILE A 177 -12.31 2.86 15.18
N THR A 178 -11.64 3.59 16.07
CA THR A 178 -12.22 4.02 17.37
C THR A 178 -13.43 4.92 17.17
N ASN A 179 -13.34 5.89 16.25
CA ASN A 179 -14.45 6.81 15.96
C ASN A 179 -15.66 6.08 15.36
N GLN A 180 -15.42 5.07 14.50
CA GLN A 180 -16.49 4.29 13.92
C GLN A 180 -17.18 3.41 14.97
N GLN A 181 -16.42 2.76 15.86
CA GLN A 181 -16.99 1.93 16.92
C GLN A 181 -17.81 2.75 17.94
N ASN A 182 -17.30 3.92 18.36
CA ASN A 182 -18.00 4.81 19.28
C ASN A 182 -19.32 5.38 18.72
N PHE A 183 -19.50 5.39 17.39
CA PHE A 183 -20.73 5.89 16.77
C PHE A 183 -21.93 4.94 16.98
N PHE A 184 -21.67 3.66 17.30
CA PHE A 184 -22.70 2.64 17.49
C PHE A 184 -22.97 2.25 18.95
N GLU A 185 -22.27 2.88 19.91
CA GLU A 185 -22.60 2.85 21.35
C GLU A 185 -23.57 3.99 21.75
#